data_AF-A0A2A2HPD2-F1
#
_entry.id   AF-A0A2A2HPD2-F1
#
_cell.length_a   1.000
_cell.length_b   1.000
_cell.length_c   1.000
_cell.angle_alpha   90.00
_cell.angle_beta   90.00
_cell.angle_gamma   90.00
#
_symmetry.space_group_name_H-M   'P 1'
#
loop_
_entity.id
_entity.type
_entity.pdbx_description
1 polymer ?
#
loop_
_entity_poly.entity_id
_entity_poly.type
_entity_poly.pdbx_seq_one_letter_code
_entity_poly.pdbx_strand_id
1 'polypeptide(L)'
;MVVIVITSRYDTLWENYYSSYKKVASPHRKPGLFKWFYESYIFLHLSCVDSSSIYKLADFKTCLALVDTAIDDCCDNASFIKENGGDKFSYDMLNILYNADKITDGTYDSSQLNLNNLYTKITFDIFSDFLKNHLISLPRYYDFKNELFLSIRKVAESMEFSYLLNKSNIAYPYSLVVQNKGPSTMVAVLSIVDLMSSKSFDASELGKAIALFDMADIVAMLNNAVNTWKKEIVERDYSSPVISLALEKKLIKLSDFDNLNTEIIEERLLPVSQMVNEDLNRRLILMEEFAKIYEIKSFDASKYINNYRTYVFKSQKKNREISQRQTA
;
A
#
# COMPACT_ATOMS: atom_id res chain seq x y z
N MET A 1 -36.47 14.96 15.48
CA MET A 1 -35.09 15.43 15.77
C MET A 1 -34.14 14.30 15.44
N VAL A 2 -33.40 14.43 14.33
CA VAL A 2 -32.31 13.50 14.00
C VAL A 2 -31.15 13.91 14.90
N VAL A 3 -30.83 13.06 15.88
CA VAL A 3 -29.61 13.22 16.66
C VAL A 3 -28.47 12.83 15.73
N ILE A 4 -27.85 13.83 15.10
CA ILE A 4 -26.54 13.67 14.48
C ILE A 4 -25.60 13.47 15.66
N VAL A 5 -25.27 12.20 15.94
CA VAL A 5 -24.15 11.88 16.82
C VAL A 5 -22.90 12.34 16.09
N ILE A 6 -22.45 13.55 16.40
CA ILE A 6 -21.11 14.00 16.06
C ILE A 6 -20.19 13.17 16.95
N THR A 7 -19.80 11.98 16.48
CA THR A 7 -18.70 11.23 17.09
C THR A 7 -17.49 12.16 17.12
N SER A 8 -16.91 12.32 18.31
CA SER A 8 -15.79 13.22 18.57
C SER A 8 -14.65 13.00 17.57
N ARG A 9 -14.00 14.09 17.17
CA ARG A 9 -12.91 14.14 16.19
C ARG A 9 -11.59 13.45 16.63
N TYR A 10 -11.58 12.60 17.66
CA TYR A 10 -10.33 12.18 18.34
C TYR A 10 -10.28 10.75 18.94
N ASP A 11 -11.14 9.81 18.55
CA ASP A 11 -10.94 8.39 18.90
C ASP A 11 -11.20 7.49 17.69
N THR A 12 -10.33 7.55 16.69
CA THR A 12 -10.38 6.61 15.56
C THR A 12 -9.78 5.26 15.95
N LEU A 13 -10.22 4.18 15.31
CA LEU A 13 -9.68 2.84 15.55
C LEU A 13 -8.19 2.79 15.20
N TRP A 14 -7.77 3.43 14.11
CA TRP A 14 -6.37 3.44 13.72
C TRP A 14 -5.48 4.15 14.75
N GLU A 15 -5.96 5.20 15.44
CA GLU A 15 -5.21 5.88 16.52
C GLU A 15 -5.00 4.96 17.73
N ASN A 16 -5.99 4.12 18.04
CA ASN A 16 -5.89 3.10 19.08
C ASN A 16 -4.86 2.03 18.74
N TYR A 17 -4.90 1.48 17.52
CA TYR A 17 -3.89 0.54 17.05
C TYR A 17 -2.50 1.16 16.98
N TYR A 18 -2.39 2.40 16.49
CA TYR A 18 -1.12 3.12 16.46
C TYR A 18 -0.53 3.31 17.85
N SER A 19 -1.35 3.50 18.88
CA SER A 19 -0.88 3.62 20.26
C SER A 19 -0.18 2.37 20.80
N SER A 20 -0.52 1.18 20.29
CA SER A 20 0.23 -0.05 20.53
C SER A 20 1.43 -0.17 19.60
N TYR A 21 1.24 0.06 18.30
CA TYR A 21 2.28 -0.05 17.27
C TYR A 21 3.49 0.88 17.52
N LYS A 22 3.26 2.10 18.01
CA LYS A 22 4.33 3.08 18.31
C LYS A 22 5.36 2.57 19.32
N LYS A 23 5.02 1.57 20.15
CA LYS A 23 5.94 0.96 21.13
C LYS A 23 7.10 0.22 20.46
N VAL A 24 6.90 -0.27 19.24
CA VAL A 24 7.87 -1.08 18.49
C VAL A 24 8.32 -0.42 17.18
N ALA A 25 7.55 0.53 16.66
CA ALA A 25 7.86 1.22 15.40
C ALA A 25 8.49 2.61 15.57
N SER A 26 8.51 3.18 16.78
CA SER A 26 9.13 4.49 17.05
C SER A 26 10.66 4.36 17.18
N PRO A 27 11.46 5.33 16.70
CA PRO A 27 11.07 6.59 16.05
C PRO A 27 10.83 6.49 14.54
N HIS A 28 11.00 5.30 13.95
CA HIS A 28 10.97 5.06 12.50
C HIS A 28 9.63 5.45 11.85
N ARG A 29 8.50 5.05 12.45
CA ARG A 29 7.15 5.38 11.97
C ARG A 29 6.49 6.39 12.91
N LYS A 30 5.98 7.48 12.31
CA LYS A 30 5.32 8.62 12.99
C LYS A 30 3.83 8.63 12.67
N PRO A 31 2.96 9.17 13.55
CA PRO A 31 1.51 9.16 13.32
C PRO A 31 1.11 10.01 12.10
N GLY A 32 1.96 10.96 11.68
CA GLY A 32 1.69 11.81 10.53
C GLY A 32 1.50 11.06 9.21
N LEU A 33 2.12 9.89 9.04
CA LEU A 33 1.90 9.03 7.88
C LEU A 33 0.46 8.50 7.86
N PHE A 34 0.02 7.89 8.97
CA PHE A 34 -1.32 7.31 9.09
C PHE A 34 -2.43 8.36 9.10
N LYS A 35 -2.17 9.54 9.67
CA LYS A 35 -3.08 10.68 9.54
C LYS A 35 -3.26 11.10 8.08
N TRP A 36 -2.17 11.14 7.31
CA TRP A 36 -2.24 11.46 5.89
C TRP A 36 -2.98 10.37 5.09
N PHE A 37 -2.79 9.10 5.42
CA PHE A 37 -3.58 8.01 4.83
C PHE A 37 -5.07 8.17 5.15
N TYR A 38 -5.44 8.38 6.41
CA TYR A 38 -6.82 8.62 6.82
C TYR A 38 -7.47 9.78 6.05
N GLU A 39 -6.78 10.92 5.99
CA GLU A 39 -7.25 12.09 5.22
C GLU A 39 -7.38 11.79 3.72
N SER A 40 -6.48 10.97 3.16
CA SER A 40 -6.54 10.57 1.75
C SER A 40 -7.70 9.61 1.48
N TYR A 41 -7.93 8.64 2.36
CA TYR A 41 -8.98 7.63 2.22
C TYR A 41 -10.40 8.18 2.41
N ILE A 42 -10.57 9.34 3.05
CA ILE A 42 -11.84 10.09 3.03
C ILE A 42 -12.23 10.48 1.59
N PHE A 43 -11.27 10.70 0.69
CA PHE A 43 -11.54 11.06 -0.70
C PHE A 43 -11.37 9.88 -1.66
N LEU A 44 -10.49 8.93 -1.34
CA LEU A 44 -10.25 7.72 -2.12
C LEU A 44 -11.25 6.62 -1.76
N HIS A 45 -12.53 6.90 -1.99
CA HIS A 45 -13.62 5.93 -1.84
C HIS A 45 -14.43 5.78 -3.14
N LEU A 46 -15.05 4.62 -3.32
CA LEU A 46 -15.99 4.39 -4.42
C LEU A 46 -17.26 5.22 -4.25
N SER A 47 -17.85 5.71 -5.34
CA SER A 47 -19.06 6.54 -5.28
C SER A 47 -20.32 5.75 -4.89
N CYS A 48 -20.26 4.42 -4.90
CA CYS A 48 -21.32 3.53 -4.45
C CYS A 48 -21.35 3.34 -2.93
N VAL A 49 -20.37 3.89 -2.21
CA VAL A 49 -20.33 3.92 -0.76
C VAL A 49 -21.30 4.97 -0.23
N ASP A 50 -22.11 4.58 0.76
CA ASP A 50 -22.98 5.52 1.46
C ASP A 50 -22.15 6.57 2.20
N SER A 51 -22.57 7.84 2.11
CA SER A 51 -21.80 8.96 2.67
C SER A 51 -21.60 8.85 4.19
N SER A 52 -22.52 8.19 4.92
CA SER A 52 -22.39 7.93 6.36
C SER A 52 -21.27 6.93 6.70
N SER A 53 -20.83 6.12 5.73
CA SER A 53 -19.79 5.11 5.93
C SER A 53 -18.38 5.62 5.60
N ILE A 54 -18.23 6.78 4.96
CA ILE A 54 -16.94 7.28 4.44
C ILE A 54 -15.87 7.34 5.54
N TYR A 55 -16.17 7.97 6.68
CA TYR A 55 -15.18 8.13 7.76
C TYR A 55 -14.82 6.81 8.43
N LYS A 56 -15.80 5.92 8.64
CA LYS A 56 -15.56 4.56 9.15
C LYS A 56 -14.67 3.76 8.21
N LEU A 57 -14.89 3.86 6.90
CA LEU A 57 -14.08 3.17 5.91
C LEU A 57 -12.67 3.77 5.80
N ALA A 58 -12.53 5.09 5.88
CA ALA A 58 -11.22 5.73 5.95
C ALA A 58 -10.44 5.24 7.18
N ASP A 59 -11.10 5.08 8.32
CA ASP A 59 -10.51 4.51 9.55
C ASP A 59 -10.05 3.06 9.32
N PHE A 60 -10.93 2.21 8.77
CA PHE A 60 -10.61 0.81 8.46
C PHE A 60 -9.45 0.66 7.47
N LYS A 61 -9.47 1.46 6.39
CA LYS A 61 -8.40 1.51 5.41
C LYS A 61 -7.07 1.97 6.02
N THR A 62 -7.11 2.87 7.00
CA THR A 62 -5.91 3.30 7.72
C THR A 62 -5.37 2.22 8.65
N CYS A 63 -6.24 1.42 9.27
CA CYS A 63 -5.83 0.23 10.03
C CYS A 63 -5.11 -0.78 9.13
N LEU A 64 -5.62 -1.03 7.93
CA LEU A 64 -4.96 -1.87 6.94
C LEU A 64 -3.60 -1.30 6.50
N ALA A 65 -3.53 0.00 6.21
CA ALA A 65 -2.28 0.67 5.86
C ALA A 65 -1.23 0.61 7.00
N LEU A 66 -1.66 0.56 8.26
CA LEU A 66 -0.77 0.34 9.40
C LEU A 66 -0.13 -1.04 9.36
N VAL A 67 -0.91 -2.09 9.12
CA VAL A 67 -0.41 -3.47 8.99
C VAL A 67 0.46 -3.62 7.74
N ASP A 68 0.05 -3.04 6.62
CA ASP A 68 0.81 -2.95 5.37
C ASP A 68 2.21 -2.39 5.64
N THR A 69 2.27 -1.19 6.23
CA THR A 69 3.53 -0.52 6.56
C THR A 69 4.39 -1.35 7.50
N ALA A 70 3.78 -2.05 8.47
CA ALA A 70 4.52 -2.87 9.41
C ALA A 70 5.18 -4.09 8.76
N ILE A 71 4.51 -4.72 7.79
CA ILE A 71 5.04 -5.90 7.10
C ILE A 71 6.03 -5.48 6.02
N ASP A 72 5.79 -4.36 5.34
CA ASP A 72 6.72 -3.68 4.43
C ASP A 72 8.07 -3.38 5.08
N ASP A 73 8.06 -2.80 6.31
CA ASP A 73 9.27 -2.59 7.12
C ASP A 73 10.07 -3.88 7.35
N CYS A 74 9.39 -5.03 7.39
CA CYS A 74 10.01 -6.34 7.59
C CYS A 74 10.51 -6.98 6.30
N CYS A 75 10.28 -6.35 5.15
CA CYS A 75 10.68 -6.83 3.82
C CYS A 75 11.76 -5.95 3.21
N ASP A 76 11.73 -4.64 3.45
CA ASP A 76 12.61 -3.69 2.75
C ASP A 76 13.76 -3.15 3.61
N ASN A 77 13.62 -3.13 4.95
CA ASN A 77 14.63 -2.56 5.82
C ASN A 77 15.64 -3.61 6.31
N ALA A 78 16.77 -3.73 5.60
CA ALA A 78 17.80 -4.74 5.88
C ALA A 78 18.34 -4.72 7.33
N SER A 79 18.55 -3.55 7.93
CA SER A 79 19.00 -3.47 9.33
C SER A 79 17.91 -3.94 10.29
N PHE A 80 16.67 -3.50 10.06
CA PHE A 80 15.52 -3.89 10.87
C PHE A 80 15.27 -5.41 10.81
N ILE A 81 15.36 -6.01 9.63
CA ILE A 81 15.26 -7.46 9.41
C ILE A 81 16.33 -8.19 10.22
N LYS A 82 17.60 -7.75 10.12
CA LYS A 82 18.72 -8.37 10.84
C LYS A 82 18.53 -8.31 12.36
N GLU A 83 18.09 -7.18 12.89
CA GLU A 83 17.86 -6.97 14.33
C GLU A 83 16.70 -7.81 14.88
N ASN A 84 15.72 -8.17 14.05
CA ASN A 84 14.50 -8.84 14.48
C ASN A 84 14.46 -10.36 14.22
N GLY A 85 15.54 -10.93 13.68
CA GLY A 85 15.68 -12.38 13.47
C GLY A 85 15.96 -12.83 12.04
N GLY A 86 16.31 -11.90 11.15
CA GLY A 86 16.70 -12.19 9.77
C GLY A 86 15.53 -12.69 8.92
N ASP A 87 15.83 -13.52 7.92
CA ASP A 87 14.86 -14.04 6.95
C ASP A 87 13.61 -14.65 7.59
N LYS A 88 13.79 -15.40 8.68
CA LYS A 88 12.67 -16.03 9.39
C LYS A 88 11.66 -14.99 9.85
N PHE A 89 12.13 -13.84 10.36
CA PHE A 89 11.25 -12.77 10.79
C PHE A 89 10.45 -12.18 9.61
N SER A 90 11.08 -11.93 8.47
CA SER A 90 10.38 -11.46 7.26
C SER A 90 9.28 -12.44 6.83
N TYR A 91 9.57 -13.75 6.79
CA TYR A 91 8.56 -14.75 6.43
C TYR A 91 7.47 -14.93 7.48
N ASP A 92 7.78 -14.84 8.78
CA ASP A 92 6.76 -14.83 9.84
C ASP A 92 5.80 -13.65 9.63
N MET A 93 6.31 -12.47 9.26
CA MET A 93 5.50 -11.29 9.00
C MET A 93 4.66 -11.42 7.72
N LEU A 94 5.24 -11.93 6.62
CA LEU A 94 4.50 -12.20 5.38
C LEU A 94 3.38 -13.24 5.59
N ASN A 95 3.62 -14.25 6.42
CA ASN A 95 2.62 -15.28 6.76
C ASN A 95 1.35 -14.70 7.38
N ILE A 96 1.43 -13.54 8.04
CA ILE A 96 0.26 -12.84 8.58
C ILE A 96 -0.69 -12.44 7.42
N LEU A 97 -0.18 -11.91 6.31
CA LEU A 97 -1.02 -11.57 5.14
C LEU A 97 -1.44 -12.81 4.36
N TYR A 98 -0.51 -13.74 4.13
CA TYR A 98 -0.81 -14.96 3.35
C TYR A 98 -1.95 -15.80 3.95
N ASN A 99 -2.12 -15.74 5.27
CA ASN A 99 -3.12 -16.50 6.01
C ASN A 99 -4.22 -15.61 6.60
N ALA A 100 -4.46 -14.42 6.06
CA ALA A 100 -5.50 -13.50 6.55
C ALA A 100 -6.90 -14.16 6.61
N ASP A 101 -7.22 -15.04 5.66
CA ASP A 101 -8.45 -15.84 5.65
C ASP A 101 -8.53 -16.79 6.85
N LYS A 102 -7.49 -17.60 7.06
CA LYS A 102 -7.41 -18.54 8.20
C LYS A 102 -7.38 -17.82 9.55
N ILE A 103 -6.73 -16.65 9.61
CA ILE A 103 -6.73 -15.81 10.81
C ILE A 103 -8.16 -15.40 11.10
N THR A 104 -8.89 -14.87 10.11
CA THR A 104 -10.27 -14.43 10.26
C THR A 104 -11.19 -15.57 10.71
N ASP A 105 -11.04 -16.75 10.11
CA ASP A 105 -11.84 -17.94 10.43
C ASP A 105 -11.42 -18.62 11.75
N GLY A 106 -10.36 -18.15 12.40
CA GLY A 106 -9.86 -18.72 13.66
C GLY A 106 -9.18 -20.10 13.50
N THR A 107 -8.79 -20.46 12.28
CA THR A 107 -8.14 -21.74 11.95
C THR A 107 -6.62 -21.62 11.79
N TYR A 108 -6.08 -20.40 11.86
CA TYR A 108 -4.64 -20.17 11.81
C TYR A 108 -3.95 -20.59 13.11
N ASP A 109 -2.93 -21.46 12.99
CA ASP A 109 -2.07 -21.86 14.09
C ASP A 109 -1.01 -20.78 14.36
N SER A 110 -1.29 -19.90 15.33
CA SER A 110 -0.38 -18.81 15.69
C SER A 110 0.92 -19.27 16.35
N SER A 111 1.05 -20.55 16.72
CA SER A 111 2.32 -21.09 17.24
C SER A 111 3.41 -21.16 16.16
N GLN A 112 3.02 -21.03 14.89
CA GLN A 112 3.94 -20.92 13.76
C GLN A 112 4.67 -19.58 13.71
N LEU A 113 4.14 -18.54 14.36
CA LEU A 113 4.76 -17.22 14.44
C LEU A 113 5.68 -17.10 15.66
N ASN A 114 6.79 -16.37 15.53
CA ASN A 114 7.60 -15.98 16.68
C ASN A 114 6.94 -14.85 17.51
N LEU A 115 5.91 -15.18 18.28
CA LEU A 115 5.20 -14.21 19.15
C LEU A 115 6.03 -13.69 20.34
N ASN A 116 7.24 -14.22 20.56
CA ASN A 116 8.20 -13.62 21.50
C ASN A 116 8.81 -12.33 20.93
N ASN A 117 8.83 -12.17 19.60
CA ASN A 117 9.13 -10.88 18.98
C ASN A 117 7.92 -9.96 19.16
N LEU A 118 8.10 -8.87 19.91
CA LEU A 118 7.02 -7.93 20.25
C LEU A 118 6.46 -7.23 19.00
N TYR A 119 7.28 -7.00 17.97
CA TYR A 119 6.83 -6.41 16.71
C TYR A 119 5.87 -7.36 15.99
N THR A 120 6.25 -8.64 15.83
CA THR A 120 5.37 -9.67 15.26
C THR A 120 4.08 -9.81 16.04
N LYS A 121 4.17 -9.87 17.38
CA LYS A 121 3.00 -9.98 18.25
C LYS A 121 2.03 -8.81 18.08
N ILE A 122 2.52 -7.57 18.17
CA ILE A 122 1.66 -6.39 18.07
C ILE A 122 1.02 -6.29 16.69
N THR A 123 1.77 -6.55 15.61
CA THR A 123 1.21 -6.52 14.25
C THR A 123 0.15 -7.61 14.06
N PHE A 124 0.39 -8.83 14.54
CA PHE A 124 -0.58 -9.91 14.51
C PHE A 124 -1.83 -9.59 15.33
N ASP A 125 -1.68 -9.06 16.54
CA ASP A 125 -2.79 -8.70 17.43
C ASP A 125 -3.68 -7.63 16.77
N ILE A 126 -3.09 -6.58 16.19
CA ILE A 126 -3.82 -5.53 15.46
C ILE A 126 -4.58 -6.12 14.28
N PHE A 127 -3.91 -6.90 13.43
CA PHE A 127 -4.52 -7.43 12.22
C PHE A 127 -5.62 -8.46 12.52
N SER A 128 -5.37 -9.38 13.46
CA SER A 128 -6.36 -10.36 13.88
C SER A 128 -7.59 -9.69 14.49
N ASP A 129 -7.42 -8.70 15.36
CA ASP A 129 -8.53 -7.94 15.94
C ASP A 129 -9.33 -7.21 14.86
N PHE A 130 -8.64 -6.49 13.96
CA PHE A 130 -9.27 -5.79 12.85
C PHE A 130 -10.12 -6.72 11.97
N LEU A 131 -9.55 -7.84 11.53
CA LEU A 131 -10.25 -8.78 10.67
C LEU A 131 -11.48 -9.40 11.36
N LYS A 132 -11.31 -9.88 12.60
CA LYS A 132 -12.33 -10.63 13.33
C LYS A 132 -13.44 -9.79 13.91
N ASN A 133 -13.15 -8.55 14.32
CA ASN A 133 -14.11 -7.74 15.07
C ASN A 133 -14.65 -6.56 14.26
N HIS A 134 -13.88 -6.07 13.28
CA HIS A 134 -14.24 -4.86 12.53
C HIS A 134 -14.63 -5.17 11.09
N LEU A 135 -13.78 -5.90 10.35
CA LEU A 135 -14.00 -6.13 8.93
C LEU A 135 -15.19 -7.05 8.66
N ILE A 136 -15.34 -8.12 9.45
CA ILE A 136 -16.48 -9.05 9.36
C ILE A 136 -17.84 -8.36 9.58
N SER A 137 -17.86 -7.20 10.25
CA SER A 137 -19.07 -6.44 10.54
C SER A 137 -19.62 -5.67 9.33
N LEU A 138 -18.88 -5.61 8.21
CA LEU A 138 -19.34 -4.92 7.02
C LEU A 138 -20.55 -5.64 6.39
N PRO A 139 -21.59 -4.90 5.94
CA PRO A 139 -22.85 -5.47 5.50
C PRO A 139 -22.74 -6.56 4.42
N ARG A 140 -21.72 -6.47 3.57
CA ARG A 140 -21.47 -7.38 2.45
C ARG A 140 -20.11 -8.06 2.56
N TYR A 141 -19.61 -8.27 3.78
CA TYR A 141 -18.36 -8.99 4.01
C TYR A 141 -18.38 -10.36 3.29
N TYR A 142 -19.43 -11.16 3.48
CA TYR A 142 -19.50 -12.50 2.90
C TYR A 142 -19.60 -12.53 1.37
N ASP A 143 -20.07 -11.45 0.74
CA ASP A 143 -20.19 -11.34 -0.71
C ASP A 143 -18.82 -11.18 -1.38
N PHE A 144 -17.84 -10.56 -0.70
CA PHE A 144 -16.57 -10.15 -1.30
C PHE A 144 -15.31 -10.66 -0.55
N LYS A 145 -15.47 -11.49 0.49
CA LYS A 145 -14.35 -11.94 1.32
C LYS A 145 -13.30 -12.71 0.53
N ASN A 146 -13.70 -13.45 -0.50
CA ASN A 146 -12.77 -14.26 -1.29
C ASN A 146 -11.85 -13.35 -2.12
N GLU A 147 -12.40 -12.33 -2.76
CA GLU A 147 -11.67 -11.33 -3.53
C GLU A 147 -10.77 -10.49 -2.63
N LEU A 148 -11.25 -10.15 -1.43
CA LEU A 148 -10.46 -9.46 -0.42
C LEU A 148 -9.21 -10.29 -0.06
N PHE A 149 -9.38 -11.54 0.37
CA PHE A 149 -8.24 -12.36 0.79
C PHE A 149 -7.31 -12.74 -0.36
N LEU A 150 -7.84 -12.91 -1.57
CA LEU A 150 -7.01 -13.05 -2.76
C LEU A 150 -6.16 -11.79 -2.99
N SER A 151 -6.74 -10.60 -2.80
CA SER A 151 -6.02 -9.33 -2.99
C SER A 151 -4.98 -9.10 -1.89
N ILE A 152 -5.27 -9.47 -0.64
CA ILE A 152 -4.29 -9.43 0.46
C ILE A 152 -3.12 -10.38 0.18
N ARG A 153 -3.36 -11.57 -0.38
CA ARG A 153 -2.28 -12.48 -0.79
C ARG A 153 -1.40 -11.86 -1.89
N LYS A 154 -1.97 -11.17 -2.87
CA LYS A 154 -1.19 -10.43 -3.89
C LYS A 154 -0.29 -9.34 -3.29
N VAL A 155 -0.75 -8.66 -2.24
CA VAL A 155 0.07 -7.68 -1.48
C VAL A 155 1.26 -8.40 -0.84
N ALA A 156 1.03 -9.56 -0.21
CA ALA A 156 2.11 -10.38 0.36
C ALA A 156 3.12 -10.84 -0.70
N GLU A 157 2.64 -11.30 -1.86
CA GLU A 157 3.48 -11.71 -3.00
C GLU A 157 4.35 -10.56 -3.50
N SER A 158 3.80 -9.34 -3.56
CA SER A 158 4.52 -8.12 -3.93
C SER A 158 5.65 -7.79 -2.95
N MET A 159 5.36 -7.85 -1.65
CA MET A 159 6.37 -7.59 -0.60
C MET A 159 7.45 -8.67 -0.57
N GLU A 160 7.09 -9.94 -0.75
CA GLU A 160 8.04 -11.04 -0.87
C GLU A 160 8.94 -10.85 -2.11
N PHE A 161 8.36 -10.45 -3.24
CA PHE A 161 9.12 -10.12 -4.44
C PHE A 161 10.14 -9.00 -4.17
N SER A 162 9.73 -7.91 -3.53
CA SER A 162 10.65 -6.82 -3.13
C SER A 162 11.78 -7.33 -2.24
N TYR A 163 11.45 -8.05 -1.18
CA TYR A 163 12.41 -8.62 -0.24
C TYR A 163 13.46 -9.52 -0.92
N LEU A 164 13.01 -10.44 -1.78
CA LEU A 164 13.89 -11.35 -2.52
C LEU A 164 14.81 -10.57 -3.46
N LEU A 165 14.25 -9.59 -4.17
CA LEU A 165 14.97 -8.81 -5.14
C LEU A 165 16.05 -7.93 -4.47
N ASN A 166 15.72 -7.29 -3.35
CA ASN A 166 16.64 -6.49 -2.54
C ASN A 166 17.78 -7.32 -1.92
N LYS A 167 17.58 -8.62 -1.69
CA LYS A 167 18.65 -9.56 -1.31
C LYS A 167 19.48 -10.07 -2.48
N SER A 168 18.94 -10.12 -3.68
CA SER A 168 19.48 -10.98 -4.74
C SER A 168 20.73 -10.45 -5.44
N ASN A 169 21.14 -9.19 -5.24
CA ASN A 169 22.22 -8.54 -6.02
C ASN A 169 22.07 -8.76 -7.55
N ILE A 170 20.83 -8.91 -8.01
CA ILE A 170 20.46 -9.09 -9.41
C ILE A 170 19.49 -7.98 -9.79
N ALA A 171 19.79 -7.30 -10.90
CA ALA A 171 18.88 -6.33 -11.48
C ALA A 171 17.79 -7.06 -12.28
N TYR A 172 16.53 -6.83 -11.94
CA TYR A 172 15.40 -7.33 -12.73
C TYR A 172 14.96 -6.27 -13.74
N PRO A 173 14.35 -6.68 -14.88
CA PRO A 173 13.75 -5.74 -15.82
C PRO A 173 12.64 -4.91 -15.17
N TYR A 174 12.55 -3.63 -15.54
CA TYR A 174 11.51 -2.70 -15.10
C TYR A 174 10.10 -3.27 -15.27
N SER A 175 9.84 -3.91 -16.41
CA SER A 175 8.54 -4.51 -16.70
C SER A 175 8.15 -5.58 -15.68
N LEU A 176 9.10 -6.39 -15.22
CA LEU A 176 8.88 -7.45 -14.24
C LEU A 176 8.67 -6.87 -12.83
N VAL A 177 9.40 -5.81 -12.49
CA VAL A 177 9.21 -5.05 -11.25
C VAL A 177 7.82 -4.43 -11.17
N VAL A 178 7.37 -3.77 -12.25
CA VAL A 178 6.03 -3.19 -12.34
C VAL A 178 4.94 -4.27 -12.32
N GLN A 179 5.14 -5.40 -13.00
CA GLN A 179 4.18 -6.50 -13.04
C GLN A 179 3.96 -7.13 -11.65
N ASN A 180 5.02 -7.31 -10.88
CA ASN A 180 4.95 -7.84 -9.51
C ASN A 180 4.66 -6.75 -8.47
N LYS A 181 4.43 -5.51 -8.91
CA LYS A 181 4.08 -4.36 -8.07
C LYS A 181 5.12 -4.04 -6.98
N GLY A 182 6.42 -4.28 -7.22
CA GLY A 182 7.53 -4.22 -6.23
C GLY A 182 7.25 -3.36 -4.99
N PRO A 183 7.06 -2.04 -5.11
CA PRO A 183 6.53 -1.19 -4.05
C PRO A 183 5.03 -1.47 -3.81
N SER A 184 4.75 -2.38 -2.89
CA SER A 184 3.38 -2.81 -2.60
C SER A 184 2.46 -1.63 -2.29
N THR A 185 1.24 -1.66 -2.84
CA THR A 185 0.15 -0.78 -2.41
C THR A 185 -1.11 -1.61 -2.17
N MET A 186 -1.94 -1.22 -1.21
CA MET A 186 -3.18 -1.95 -0.89
C MET A 186 -4.40 -1.52 -1.72
N VAL A 187 -4.26 -0.82 -2.85
CA VAL A 187 -5.41 -0.14 -3.52
C VAL A 187 -6.57 -1.08 -3.83
N ALA A 188 -6.28 -2.27 -4.35
CA ALA A 188 -7.30 -3.28 -4.63
C ALA A 188 -8.02 -3.74 -3.36
N VAL A 189 -7.26 -4.04 -2.29
CA VAL A 189 -7.80 -4.41 -0.97
C VAL A 189 -8.73 -3.31 -0.46
N LEU A 190 -8.27 -2.05 -0.45
CA LEU A 190 -9.05 -0.92 0.07
C LEU A 190 -10.32 -0.66 -0.76
N SER A 191 -10.26 -0.89 -2.07
CA SER A 191 -11.44 -0.74 -2.95
C SER A 191 -12.46 -1.86 -2.71
N ILE A 192 -12.02 -3.08 -2.39
CA ILE A 192 -12.92 -4.18 -2.02
C ILE A 192 -13.58 -3.91 -0.65
N VAL A 193 -12.87 -3.29 0.30
CA VAL A 193 -13.45 -2.85 1.58
C VAL A 193 -14.59 -1.85 1.35
N ASP A 194 -14.50 -0.99 0.34
CA ASP A 194 -15.62 -0.13 -0.07
C ASP A 194 -16.82 -0.93 -0.60
N LEU A 195 -16.57 -1.95 -1.43
CA LEU A 195 -17.62 -2.83 -1.95
C LEU A 195 -18.35 -3.57 -0.82
N MET A 196 -17.62 -4.04 0.19
CA MET A 196 -18.18 -4.68 1.39
C MET A 196 -19.14 -3.78 2.18
N SER A 197 -19.03 -2.46 2.01
CA SER A 197 -19.93 -1.47 2.62
C SER A 197 -21.01 -0.96 1.66
N SER A 198 -20.91 -1.26 0.36
CA SER A 198 -21.80 -0.73 -0.67
C SER A 198 -23.00 -1.63 -0.93
N LYS A 199 -24.19 -1.16 -0.53
CA LYS A 199 -25.46 -1.87 -0.79
C LYS A 199 -25.90 -1.81 -2.26
N SER A 200 -25.43 -0.83 -3.03
CA SER A 200 -25.88 -0.58 -4.40
C SER A 200 -24.99 -1.22 -5.47
N PHE A 201 -23.83 -1.79 -5.10
CA PHE A 201 -22.95 -2.41 -6.08
C PHE A 201 -23.51 -3.71 -6.64
N ASP A 202 -23.58 -3.83 -7.97
CA ASP A 202 -23.96 -5.05 -8.67
C ASP A 202 -22.77 -6.03 -8.74
N ALA A 203 -22.91 -7.19 -8.09
CA ALA A 203 -21.88 -8.23 -8.07
C ALA A 203 -21.54 -8.78 -9.48
N SER A 204 -22.44 -8.64 -10.47
CA SER A 204 -22.14 -9.00 -11.86
C SER A 204 -21.00 -8.16 -12.47
N GLU A 205 -20.73 -6.98 -11.89
CA GLU A 205 -19.69 -6.06 -12.33
C GLU A 205 -18.34 -6.28 -11.63
N LEU A 206 -18.24 -7.26 -10.73
CA LEU A 206 -17.07 -7.47 -9.88
C LEU A 206 -15.78 -7.68 -10.68
N GLY A 207 -15.81 -8.50 -11.74
CA GLY A 207 -14.62 -8.79 -12.55
C GLY A 207 -13.99 -7.53 -13.17
N LYS A 208 -14.81 -6.64 -13.74
CA LYS A 208 -14.33 -5.36 -14.30
C LYS A 208 -13.93 -4.35 -13.24
N ALA A 209 -14.59 -4.35 -12.07
CA ALA A 209 -14.20 -3.52 -10.94
C ALA A 209 -12.81 -3.90 -10.41
N ILE A 210 -12.56 -5.19 -10.17
CA ILE A 210 -11.25 -5.70 -9.73
C ILE A 210 -10.15 -5.34 -10.73
N ALA A 211 -10.40 -5.49 -12.03
CA ALA A 211 -9.44 -5.10 -13.06
C ALA A 211 -9.10 -3.60 -13.00
N LEU A 212 -10.10 -2.73 -12.81
CA LEU A 212 -9.87 -1.29 -12.65
C LEU A 212 -9.09 -0.97 -11.36
N PHE A 213 -9.37 -1.68 -10.26
CA PHE A 213 -8.64 -1.50 -9.01
C PHE A 213 -7.18 -1.95 -9.12
N ASP A 214 -6.91 -3.05 -9.81
CA ASP A 214 -5.54 -3.51 -10.09
C ASP A 214 -4.78 -2.48 -10.96
N MET A 215 -5.45 -1.81 -11.90
CA MET A 215 -4.83 -0.71 -12.65
C MET A 215 -4.56 0.51 -11.76
N ALA A 216 -5.48 0.85 -10.86
CA ALA A 216 -5.31 1.95 -9.91
C ALA A 216 -4.14 1.70 -8.93
N ASP A 217 -3.93 0.44 -8.58
CA ASP A 217 -2.82 -0.02 -7.74
C ASP A 217 -1.47 0.26 -8.42
N ILE A 218 -1.33 -0.07 -9.70
CA ILE A 218 -0.12 0.27 -10.48
C ILE A 218 0.10 1.79 -10.52
N VAL A 219 -0.96 2.58 -10.69
CA VAL A 219 -0.84 4.06 -10.64
C VAL A 219 -0.35 4.53 -9.27
N ALA A 220 -0.89 3.98 -8.18
CA ALA A 220 -0.48 4.34 -6.84
C ALA A 220 0.98 3.94 -6.55
N MET A 221 1.40 2.74 -6.95
CA MET A 221 2.78 2.25 -6.86
C MET A 221 3.75 3.15 -7.63
N LEU A 222 3.48 3.43 -8.91
CA LEU A 222 4.35 4.31 -9.72
C LEU A 222 4.42 5.72 -9.12
N ASN A 223 3.31 6.21 -8.57
CA ASN A 223 3.29 7.50 -7.92
C ASN A 223 4.14 7.49 -6.65
N ASN A 224 4.09 6.41 -5.87
CA ASN A 224 4.96 6.24 -4.71
C ASN A 224 6.42 6.28 -5.15
N ALA A 225 6.83 5.43 -6.10
CA ALA A 225 8.20 5.36 -6.61
C ALA A 225 8.75 6.71 -7.10
N VAL A 226 7.97 7.49 -7.86
CA VAL A 226 8.38 8.83 -8.33
C VAL A 226 8.61 9.81 -7.17
N ASN A 227 7.97 9.58 -6.04
CA ASN A 227 8.00 10.42 -4.86
C ASN A 227 9.05 9.98 -3.83
N THR A 228 9.46 8.72 -3.83
CA THR A 228 10.32 8.12 -2.79
C THR A 228 11.70 7.67 -3.30
N TRP A 229 11.95 7.65 -4.61
CA TRP A 229 13.19 7.11 -5.19
C TRP A 229 14.50 7.65 -4.60
N LYS A 230 14.54 8.90 -4.14
CA LYS A 230 15.74 9.45 -3.48
C LYS A 230 16.08 8.72 -2.18
N LYS A 231 15.05 8.45 -1.37
CA LYS A 231 15.18 7.68 -0.14
C LYS A 231 15.54 6.23 -0.46
N GLU A 232 14.93 5.67 -1.51
CA GLU A 232 15.15 4.29 -1.96
C GLU A 232 16.61 4.04 -2.42
N ILE A 233 17.34 5.07 -2.87
CA ILE A 233 18.78 4.93 -3.16
C ILE A 233 19.56 4.55 -1.90
N VAL A 234 19.29 5.25 -0.79
CA VAL A 234 19.96 5.01 0.50
C VAL A 234 19.57 3.64 1.06
N GLU A 235 18.31 3.26 0.86
CA GLU A 235 17.76 1.98 1.31
C GLU A 235 18.17 0.81 0.41
N ARG A 236 18.74 1.09 -0.77
CA ARG A 236 19.12 0.10 -1.79
C ARG A 236 17.93 -0.76 -2.21
N ASP A 237 16.76 -0.12 -2.34
CA ASP A 237 15.55 -0.76 -2.77
C ASP A 237 15.54 -0.90 -4.30
N TYR A 238 16.07 -2.03 -4.77
CA TYR A 238 16.11 -2.37 -6.18
C TYR A 238 14.73 -2.73 -6.74
N SER A 239 13.72 -2.92 -5.87
CA SER A 239 12.33 -3.12 -6.27
C SER A 239 11.65 -1.82 -6.73
N SER A 240 12.30 -0.68 -6.51
CA SER A 240 11.86 0.61 -7.03
C SER A 240 11.79 0.61 -8.58
N PRO A 241 10.64 1.00 -9.17
CA PRO A 241 10.50 1.24 -10.61
C PRO A 241 11.54 2.22 -11.17
N VAL A 242 11.98 3.21 -10.39
CA VAL A 242 12.99 4.19 -10.85
C VAL A 242 14.38 3.54 -10.89
N ILE A 243 14.78 2.84 -9.82
CA ILE A 243 16.09 2.19 -9.73
C ILE A 243 16.19 1.04 -10.74
N SER A 244 15.18 0.18 -10.82
CA SER A 244 15.14 -0.94 -11.77
C SER A 244 15.26 -0.48 -13.22
N LEU A 245 14.56 0.60 -13.61
CA LEU A 245 14.68 1.16 -14.96
C LEU A 245 16.07 1.77 -15.22
N ALA A 246 16.68 2.39 -14.22
CA ALA A 246 18.02 2.95 -14.34
C ALA A 246 19.09 1.85 -14.52
N LEU A 247 18.94 0.73 -13.79
CA LEU A 247 19.78 -0.47 -13.94
C LEU A 247 19.57 -1.12 -15.32
N GLU A 248 18.32 -1.29 -15.77
CA GLU A 248 17.99 -1.84 -17.09
C GLU A 248 18.62 -1.01 -18.22
N LYS A 249 18.53 0.32 -18.11
CA LYS A 249 19.13 1.27 -19.06
C LYS A 249 20.64 1.42 -18.92
N LYS A 250 21.27 0.73 -17.96
CA LYS A 250 22.71 0.78 -17.67
C LYS A 250 23.22 2.19 -17.34
N LEU A 251 22.35 3.06 -16.80
CA LEU A 251 22.72 4.39 -16.32
C LEU A 251 23.46 4.31 -14.98
N ILE A 252 23.15 3.27 -14.20
CA ILE A 252 23.85 2.88 -12.98
C ILE A 252 24.09 1.36 -12.99
N LYS A 253 25.00 0.90 -12.13
CA LYS A 253 25.24 -0.51 -11.82
C LYS A 253 24.98 -0.76 -10.33
N LEU A 254 24.73 -1.99 -9.93
CA LEU A 254 24.58 -2.34 -8.50
C LEU A 254 25.80 -1.94 -7.67
N SER A 255 27.00 -2.10 -8.24
CA SER A 255 28.25 -1.65 -7.59
C SER A 255 28.30 -0.15 -7.34
N ASP A 256 27.53 0.67 -8.07
CA ASP A 256 27.54 2.12 -7.88
C ASP A 256 26.97 2.52 -6.51
N PHE A 257 26.07 1.73 -5.92
CA PHE A 257 25.52 1.98 -4.58
C PHE A 257 26.54 1.79 -3.45
N ASP A 258 27.66 1.11 -3.73
CA ASP A 258 28.79 0.95 -2.80
C ASP A 258 29.92 1.94 -3.08
N ASN A 259 30.06 2.38 -4.33
CA ASN A 259 31.24 3.10 -4.81
C ASN A 259 31.01 4.58 -5.13
N LEU A 260 29.76 4.99 -5.32
CA LEU A 260 29.39 6.37 -5.61
C LEU A 260 28.66 6.98 -4.44
N ASN A 261 28.83 8.29 -4.31
CA ASN A 261 28.03 9.13 -3.44
C ASN A 261 26.59 9.27 -3.97
N THR A 262 25.64 9.35 -3.04
CA THR A 262 24.20 9.39 -3.31
C THR A 262 23.83 10.50 -4.30
N GLU A 263 24.47 11.66 -4.23
CA GLU A 263 24.16 12.79 -5.12
C GLU A 263 24.43 12.47 -6.59
N ILE A 264 25.51 11.72 -6.89
CA ILE A 264 25.81 11.29 -8.26
C ILE A 264 24.78 10.30 -8.77
N ILE A 265 24.33 9.38 -7.91
CA ILE A 265 23.25 8.44 -8.25
C ILE A 265 21.96 9.23 -8.49
N GLU A 266 21.67 10.25 -7.68
CA GLU A 266 20.49 11.10 -7.84
C GLU A 266 20.48 11.84 -9.19
N GLU A 267 21.59 12.44 -9.58
CA GLU A 267 21.71 13.11 -10.89
C GLU A 267 21.44 12.14 -12.05
N ARG A 268 21.93 10.90 -11.95
CA ARG A 268 21.73 9.87 -12.99
C ARG A 268 20.30 9.33 -13.03
N LEU A 269 19.61 9.28 -11.90
CA LEU A 269 18.24 8.77 -11.79
C LEU A 269 17.19 9.83 -12.11
N LEU A 270 17.53 11.12 -12.08
CA LEU A 270 16.58 12.20 -12.35
C LEU A 270 15.84 12.05 -13.70
N PRO A 271 16.50 11.80 -14.85
CA PRO A 271 15.79 11.57 -16.11
C PRO A 271 14.90 10.33 -16.07
N VAL A 272 15.33 9.29 -15.36
CA VAL A 272 14.57 8.03 -15.22
C VAL A 272 13.29 8.25 -14.42
N SER A 273 13.35 9.04 -13.35
CA SER A 273 12.17 9.40 -12.55
C SER A 273 11.10 10.11 -13.39
N GLN A 274 11.52 10.92 -14.38
CA GLN A 274 10.61 11.58 -15.32
C GLN A 274 9.97 10.55 -16.27
N MET A 275 10.74 9.58 -16.78
CA MET A 275 10.21 8.51 -17.63
C MET A 275 9.19 7.64 -16.89
N VAL A 276 9.44 7.33 -15.60
CA VAL A 276 8.47 6.60 -14.75
C VAL A 276 7.21 7.44 -14.52
N ASN A 277 7.34 8.75 -14.33
CA ASN A 277 6.20 9.65 -14.24
C ASN A 277 5.41 9.76 -15.56
N GLU A 278 6.07 9.67 -16.72
CA GLU A 278 5.39 9.54 -18.01
C GLU A 278 4.62 8.22 -18.12
N ASP A 279 5.19 7.11 -17.68
CA ASP A 279 4.49 5.81 -17.64
C ASP A 279 3.27 5.87 -16.72
N LEU A 280 3.39 6.48 -15.53
CA LEU A 280 2.26 6.75 -14.65
C LEU A 280 1.11 7.49 -15.37
N ASN A 281 1.44 8.52 -16.16
CA ASN A 281 0.43 9.27 -16.90
C ASN A 281 -0.22 8.42 -17.99
N ARG A 282 0.55 7.54 -18.65
CA ARG A 282 0.01 6.56 -19.60
C ARG A 282 -0.92 5.56 -18.91
N ARG A 283 -0.58 5.08 -17.71
CA ARG A 283 -1.44 4.17 -16.92
C ARG A 283 -2.78 4.82 -16.54
N LEU A 284 -2.79 6.11 -16.19
CA LEU A 284 -4.03 6.85 -15.97
C LEU A 284 -4.91 6.90 -17.23
N ILE A 285 -4.33 7.13 -18.41
CA ILE A 285 -5.07 7.12 -19.69
C ILE A 285 -5.64 5.72 -19.96
N LEU A 286 -4.86 4.65 -19.74
CA LEU A 286 -5.33 3.28 -19.91
C LEU A 286 -6.51 2.94 -18.98
N MET A 287 -6.53 3.48 -17.75
CA MET A 287 -7.69 3.34 -16.86
C MET A 287 -8.93 4.04 -17.43
N GLU A 288 -8.79 5.23 -18.02
CA GLU A 288 -9.90 5.95 -18.65
C GLU A 288 -10.44 5.21 -19.87
N GLU A 289 -9.55 4.67 -20.71
CA GLU A 289 -9.91 3.84 -21.85
C GLU A 289 -10.65 2.57 -21.40
N PHE A 290 -10.13 1.88 -20.38
CA PHE A 290 -10.76 0.71 -19.80
C PHE A 290 -12.16 1.03 -19.28
N ALA A 291 -12.31 2.10 -18.50
CA ALA A 291 -13.61 2.51 -17.94
C ALA A 291 -14.65 2.84 -19.03
N LYS A 292 -14.21 3.40 -20.18
CA LYS A 292 -15.07 3.66 -21.33
C LYS A 292 -15.50 2.39 -22.06
N ILE A 293 -14.59 1.41 -22.20
CA ILE A 293 -14.86 0.16 -22.95
C ILE A 293 -15.73 -0.79 -22.14
N TYR A 294 -15.44 -0.98 -20.86
CA TYR A 294 -16.08 -2.00 -20.02
C TYR A 294 -17.28 -1.50 -19.21
N GLU A 295 -17.51 -0.18 -19.21
CA GLU A 295 -18.65 0.52 -18.60
C GLU A 295 -19.07 -0.01 -17.22
N ILE A 296 -18.54 0.52 -16.13
CA ILE A 296 -18.99 0.16 -14.77
C ILE A 296 -20.14 1.08 -14.37
N LYS A 297 -21.31 0.50 -14.04
CA LYS A 297 -22.54 1.27 -13.72
C LYS A 297 -22.74 1.45 -12.22
N SER A 298 -22.21 0.54 -11.41
CA SER A 298 -22.38 0.53 -9.96
C SER A 298 -21.72 1.71 -9.27
N PHE A 299 -20.63 2.25 -9.83
CA PHE A 299 -19.97 3.44 -9.33
C PHE A 299 -19.42 4.30 -10.48
N ASP A 300 -19.19 5.57 -10.20
CA ASP A 300 -18.61 6.55 -11.11
C ASP A 300 -17.10 6.28 -11.28
N ALA A 301 -16.77 5.48 -12.29
CA ALA A 301 -15.39 5.15 -12.64
C ALA A 301 -14.56 6.40 -13.00
N SER A 302 -15.17 7.40 -13.63
CA SER A 302 -14.48 8.65 -13.97
C SER A 302 -14.08 9.42 -12.71
N LYS A 303 -14.99 9.51 -11.72
CA LYS A 303 -14.67 10.09 -10.41
C LYS A 303 -13.59 9.30 -9.68
N TYR A 304 -13.66 7.97 -9.70
CA TYR A 304 -12.63 7.12 -9.09
C TYR A 304 -11.24 7.41 -9.68
N ILE A 305 -11.11 7.43 -11.02
CA ILE A 305 -9.85 7.76 -11.71
C ILE A 305 -9.38 9.19 -11.37
N ASN A 306 -10.30 10.16 -11.38
CA ASN A 306 -9.98 11.55 -11.04
C ASN A 306 -9.51 11.74 -9.59
N ASN A 307 -9.99 10.92 -8.66
CA ASN A 307 -9.51 10.92 -7.29
C ASN A 307 -8.04 10.47 -7.23
N TYR A 308 -7.64 9.44 -7.99
CA TYR A 308 -6.23 9.04 -8.10
C TYR A 308 -5.37 10.10 -8.80
N ARG A 309 -5.87 10.73 -9.87
CA ARG A 309 -5.18 11.87 -10.51
C ARG A 309 -4.93 13.02 -9.51
N THR A 310 -5.92 13.32 -8.68
CA THR A 310 -5.81 14.34 -7.63
C THR A 310 -4.83 13.94 -6.54
N TYR A 311 -4.85 12.66 -6.12
CA TYR A 311 -3.90 12.10 -5.16
C TYR A 311 -2.45 12.20 -5.67
N VAL A 312 -2.20 11.79 -6.92
CA VAL A 312 -0.91 11.95 -7.62
C VAL A 312 -0.46 13.41 -7.55
N PHE A 313 -1.29 14.34 -8.00
CA PHE A 313 -0.96 15.76 -7.99
C PHE A 313 -0.63 16.30 -6.58
N LYS A 314 -1.46 15.99 -5.58
CA LYS A 314 -1.25 16.44 -4.19
C LYS A 314 0.03 15.87 -3.58
N SER A 315 0.32 14.60 -3.80
CA SER A 315 1.52 13.93 -3.28
C SER A 315 2.80 14.54 -3.85
N GLN A 316 2.85 14.74 -5.17
CA GLN A 316 4.00 15.36 -5.85
C GLN A 316 4.19 16.82 -5.42
N LYS A 317 3.11 17.59 -5.24
CA LYS A 317 3.19 18.96 -4.73
C LYS A 317 3.81 19.00 -3.34
N LYS A 318 3.33 18.17 -2.41
CA LYS A 318 3.85 18.08 -1.03
C LYS A 318 5.34 17.75 -1.01
N ASN A 319 5.79 16.83 -1.86
CA ASN A 319 7.20 16.48 -1.93
C ASN A 319 8.09 17.62 -2.44
N ARG A 320 7.62 18.38 -3.45
CA ARG A 320 8.34 19.57 -3.91
C ARG A 320 8.49 20.62 -2.81
N GLU A 321 7.44 20.84 -2.02
CA GLU A 321 7.47 21.78 -0.88
C GLU A 321 8.43 21.32 0.22
N ILE A 322 8.53 20.01 0.49
CA ILE A 322 9.49 19.45 1.46
C ILE A 322 10.92 19.61 0.96
N SER A 323 11.20 19.28 -0.31
CA SER A 323 12.55 19.43 -0.88
C SER A 323 13.00 20.89 -0.88
N GLN A 324 12.11 21.85 -1.20
CA GLN A 324 12.44 23.28 -1.19
C GLN A 324 12.79 23.81 0.21
N ARG A 325 12.17 23.28 1.27
CA ARG A 325 12.47 23.65 2.67
C ARG A 325 13.76 23.04 3.20
N GLN A 326 14.25 21.96 2.60
CA GLN A 326 15.53 21.34 2.98
C GLN A 326 16.73 22.00 2.30
N THR A 327 16.51 22.76 1.23
CA THR A 327 17.54 23.49 0.47
C THR A 327 17.64 24.98 0.82
N ALA A 328 16.81 25.49 1.75
CA ALA A 328 16.75 26.89 2.17
C ALA A 328 17.29 27.05 3.60
#